data_AF-A0A4V6P7Y3-F1
#
_entry.id   AF-A0A4V6P7Y3-F1
#
_cell.length_a   1.000
_cell.length_b   1.000
_cell.length_c   1.000
_cell.angle_alpha   90.00
_cell.angle_beta   90.00
_cell.angle_gamma   90.00
#
_symmetry.space_group_name_H-M   'P 1'
#
loop_
_entity.id
_entity.type
_entity.pdbx_description
1 polymer ?
#
loop_
_entity_poly.entity_id
_entity_poly.type
_entity_poly.pdbx_seq_one_letter_code
_entity_poly.pdbx_strand_id
1 'polypeptide(L)'
;TIQYQYDNAGRRITARYPNRQLLRWCYTPENRLTRQEVWQEEDAQCQLVTVTTYDYNATGQLIRATNPDAVVAFEYDESGNLTAET
;
A
#
# COMPACT_ATOMS: atom_id res chain seq x y z
N THR A 1 -13.37 16.37 -9.64
CA THR A 1 -11.90 16.45 -9.65
C THR A 1 -11.33 15.56 -8.57
N ILE A 2 -10.16 14.95 -8.77
CA ILE A 2 -9.48 14.14 -7.75
C ILE A 2 -8.61 15.06 -6.89
N GLN A 3 -8.62 14.88 -5.58
CA GLN A 3 -7.79 15.64 -4.64
C GLN A 3 -6.66 14.77 -4.12
N TYR A 4 -5.44 15.30 -4.10
CA TYR A 4 -4.25 14.60 -3.63
C TYR A 4 -3.62 15.33 -2.44
N GLN A 5 -3.02 14.56 -1.53
CA GLN A 5 -2.12 15.10 -0.51
C GLN A 5 -0.81 14.33 -0.51
N TYR A 6 0.24 15.05 -0.14
CA TYR A 6 1.61 14.55 -0.12
C TYR A 6 2.23 14.84 1.25
N ASP A 7 3.15 13.98 1.67
CA ASP A 7 3.99 14.28 2.83
C ASP A 7 5.15 15.23 2.46
N ASN A 8 5.98 15.57 3.44
CA ASN A 8 7.11 16.49 3.26
C ASN A 8 8.21 15.95 2.34
N ALA A 9 8.22 14.65 2.06
CA ALA A 9 9.13 14.02 1.09
C ALA A 9 8.52 14.00 -0.33
N GLY A 10 7.35 14.59 -0.53
CA GLY A 10 6.65 14.61 -1.81
C GLY A 10 5.96 13.29 -2.16
N ARG A 11 5.79 12.38 -1.20
CA ARG A 11 5.14 11.07 -1.42
C ARG A 11 3.65 11.21 -1.20
N ARG A 12 2.85 10.62 -2.09
CA ARG A 12 1.39 10.73 -2.03
C ARG A 12 0.85 9.92 -0.85
N ILE A 13 0.21 10.58 0.11
CA ILE A 13 -0.38 9.94 1.30
C ILE A 13 -1.89 9.77 1.19
N THR A 14 -2.57 10.58 0.36
CA THR A 14 -4.01 10.42 0.11
C THR A 14 -4.41 10.73 -1.34
N ALA A 15 -5.49 10.11 -1.80
CA ALA A 15 -6.20 10.44 -3.03
C ALA A 15 -7.70 10.29 -2.81
N ARG A 16 -8.45 11.38 -2.97
CA ARG A 16 -9.90 11.42 -2.80
C ARG A 16 -10.58 11.60 -4.15
N TYR A 17 -11.48 10.69 -4.48
CA TYR A 17 -12.16 10.61 -5.76
C TYR A 17 -13.59 11.19 -5.66
N PRO A 18 -14.19 11.63 -6.80
CA PRO A 18 -15.55 12.18 -6.80
C PRO A 18 -16.63 11.21 -6.31
N ASN A 19 -16.41 9.89 -6.43
CA ASN A 19 -17.30 8.84 -5.92
C ASN A 19 -17.18 8.62 -4.39
N ARG A 20 -16.57 9.58 -3.67
CA ARG A 20 -16.30 9.51 -2.23
C ARG A 20 -15.38 8.34 -1.81
N GLN A 21 -14.63 7.77 -2.76
CA GLN A 21 -13.58 6.83 -2.44
C GLN A 21 -12.32 7.59 -2.00
N LEU A 22 -11.71 7.15 -0.89
CA LEU A 22 -10.47 7.68 -0.36
C LEU A 22 -9.42 6.58 -0.30
N LEU A 23 -8.31 6.78 -1.02
CA LEU A 23 -7.12 5.95 -0.88
C LEU A 23 -6.16 6.61 0.12
N ARG A 24 -5.55 5.79 0.97
CA ARG A 24 -4.46 6.21 1.88
C ARG A 24 -3.25 5.30 1.70
N TRP A 25 -2.06 5.88 1.76
CA TRP A 25 -0.79 5.16 1.68
C TRP A 25 0.09 5.47 2.89
N CYS A 26 0.72 4.44 3.45
CA CYS A 26 1.67 4.54 4.55
C CYS A 26 3.04 4.08 4.07
N TYR A 27 4.08 4.86 4.38
CA TYR A 27 5.45 4.58 3.95
C TYR A 27 6.39 4.46 5.14
N THR A 28 7.45 3.66 4.99
CA THR A 28 8.63 3.73 5.88
C THR A 28 9.44 5.00 5.63
N PRO A 29 10.38 5.38 6.52
CA PRO A 29 11.32 6.47 6.24
C PRO A 29 12.15 6.25 4.95
N GLU A 30 12.45 5.01 4.58
CA GLU A 30 13.19 4.66 3.35
C GLU A 30 12.31 4.65 2.08
N ASN A 31 11.14 5.28 2.11
CA ASN A 31 10.25 5.39 0.95
C ASN A 31 9.67 4.05 0.43
N ARG A 32 9.48 3.08 1.33
CA ARG A 32 8.79 1.81 1.01
C ARG A 32 7.33 1.87 1.43
N LEU A 33 6.41 1.50 0.54
CA LEU A 33 4.97 1.46 0.84
C LEU A 33 4.68 0.25 1.73
N THR A 34 4.23 0.44 2.96
CA THR A 34 3.91 -0.70 3.87
C THR A 34 2.43 -1.03 3.90
N ARG A 35 1.57 -0.05 3.59
CA ARG A 35 0.13 -0.21 3.70
C ARG A 35 -0.60 0.71 2.75
N GLN A 36 -1.59 0.15 2.07
CA GLN A 36 -2.58 0.87 1.30
C GLN A 36 -3.97 0.59 1.88
N GLU A 37 -4.77 1.62 2.05
CA GLU A 37 -6.16 1.50 2.46
C GLU A 37 -7.09 2.06 1.40
N VAL A 38 -8.25 1.42 1.24
CA VAL A 38 -9.38 1.97 0.51
C VAL A 38 -10.49 2.22 1.50
N TRP A 39 -10.99 3.45 1.53
CA TRP A 39 -12.11 3.88 2.34
C TRP A 39 -13.25 4.31 1.43
N GLN A 40 -14.48 4.04 1.86
CA GLN A 40 -15.69 4.63 1.32
C GLN A 40 -16.18 5.69 2.29
N GLU A 41 -16.29 6.93 1.83
CA GLU A 41 -16.81 8.03 2.62
C GLU A 41 -18.31 8.17 2.33
N GLU A 42 -19.10 8.17 3.40
CA GLU A 42 -20.53 8.40 3.41
C GLU A 42 -20.84 9.60 4.30
N ASP A 43 -22.05 10.14 4.22
CA ASP A 43 -22.38 11.45 4.82
C ASP A 43 -22.14 11.53 6.34
N ALA A 44 -22.15 10.39 7.05
CA ALA A 44 -21.93 10.33 8.49
C ALA A 44 -20.71 9.48 8.92
N GLN A 45 -20.13 8.67 8.03
CA GLN A 45 -19.10 7.69 8.39
C GLN A 45 -18.10 7.46 7.25
N CYS A 46 -16.86 7.13 7.62
CA CYS A 46 -15.86 6.62 6.69
C CYS A 46 -15.66 5.15 6.99
N GLN A 47 -16.02 4.28 6.05
CA GLN A 47 -15.86 2.84 6.17
C GLN A 47 -14.56 2.39 5.52
N LEU A 48 -13.74 1.64 6.25
CA LEU A 48 -12.59 0.95 5.65
C LEU A 48 -13.11 -0.23 4.83
N VAL A 49 -12.84 -0.23 3.53
CA VAL A 49 -13.32 -1.24 2.57
C VAL A 49 -12.30 -2.36 2.43
N THR A 50 -11.03 -2.00 2.22
CA THR A 50 -9.96 -2.98 2.06
C THR A 50 -8.63 -2.41 2.52
N VAL A 51 -7.74 -3.31 2.94
CA VAL A 51 -6.37 -3.03 3.34
C VAL A 51 -5.47 -3.96 2.54
N THR A 52 -4.43 -3.40 1.95
CA THR A 52 -3.31 -4.16 1.41
C THR A 52 -2.06 -3.82 2.21
N THR A 53 -1.35 -4.84 2.73
CA THR A 53 -0.08 -4.68 3.44
C THR A 53 1.07 -5.25 2.62
N TYR A 54 2.25 -4.68 2.83
CA TYR A 54 3.46 -5.04 2.10
C TYR A 54 4.63 -5.19 3.08
N ASP A 55 5.31 -6.32 3.02
CA ASP A 55 6.49 -6.62 3.84
C ASP A 55 7.73 -6.72 2.95
N TYR A 56 8.85 -6.22 3.46
CA TYR A 56 10.12 -6.16 2.75
C TYR A 56 11.22 -6.85 3.56
N ASN A 57 12.16 -7.48 2.87
CA ASN A 57 13.38 -7.96 3.51
C ASN A 57 14.35 -6.80 3.83
N ALA A 58 15.49 -7.14 4.44
CA ALA A 58 16.51 -6.18 4.84
C ALA A 58 17.15 -5.42 3.66
N THR A 59 17.18 -6.02 2.46
CA THR A 59 17.70 -5.41 1.23
C THR A 59 16.65 -4.53 0.52
N GLY A 60 15.42 -4.50 1.02
CA GLY A 60 14.35 -3.66 0.48
C GLY A 60 13.51 -4.31 -0.61
N GLN A 61 13.65 -5.62 -0.84
CA GLN A 61 12.83 -6.38 -1.79
C GLN A 61 11.50 -6.77 -1.13
N LEU A 62 10.41 -6.69 -1.89
CA LEU A 62 9.08 -7.10 -1.46
C LEU A 62 9.06 -8.62 -1.28
N ILE A 63 8.76 -9.09 -0.08
CA ILE A 63 8.66 -10.53 0.24
C ILE A 63 7.23 -10.99 0.47
N ARG A 64 6.31 -10.06 0.75
CA ARG A 64 4.90 -10.40 0.95
C ARG A 64 3.99 -9.22 0.63
N ALA A 65 2.92 -9.47 -0.09
CA ALA A 65 1.77 -8.60 -0.22
C ALA A 65 0.53 -9.35 0.27
N THR A 66 -0.34 -8.70 1.04
CA THR A 66 -1.55 -9.33 1.58
C THR A 66 -2.72 -8.38 1.41
N ASN A 67 -3.77 -8.84 0.74
CA ASN A 67 -5.07 -8.17 0.66
C ASN A 67 -6.16 -9.14 1.19
N PRO A 68 -7.45 -8.75 1.23
CA PRO A 68 -8.51 -9.62 1.74
C PRO A 68 -8.73 -10.91 0.92
N ASP A 69 -8.35 -10.92 -0.35
CA ASP A 69 -8.66 -12.02 -1.28
C ASP A 69 -7.48 -13.00 -1.42
N ALA A 70 -6.25 -12.52 -1.24
CA ALA A 70 -5.04 -13.29 -1.47
C ALA A 70 -3.83 -12.77 -0.69
N VAL A 71 -2.89 -13.68 -0.48
CA VAL A 71 -1.52 -13.40 -0.08
C VAL A 71 -0.64 -13.78 -1.26
N VAL A 72 0.30 -12.91 -1.61
CA VAL A 72 1.37 -13.21 -2.55
C VAL A 72 2.69 -13.07 -1.80
N ALA A 73 3.55 -14.07 -1.88
CA ALA A 73 4.88 -14.07 -1.27
C ALA A 73 5.97 -14.29 -2.34
N PHE A 74 7.14 -13.71 -2.08
CA PHE A 74 8.28 -13.75 -2.99
C PHE A 74 9.53 -14.19 -2.24
N GLU A 75 10.32 -15.06 -2.87
CA GLU A 75 11.62 -15.48 -2.37
C GLU A 75 12.72 -15.07 -3.33
N TYR A 76 13.88 -14.71 -2.78
CA TYR A 76 15.04 -14.29 -3.56
C TYR A 76 16.29 -15.03 -3.11
N ASP A 77 17.18 -15.29 -4.05
CA ASP A 77 18.53 -15.77 -3.75
C ASP A 77 19.44 -14.64 -3.22
N GLU A 78 20.66 -14.99 -2.79
CA GLU A 78 21.65 -14.02 -2.27
C GLU A 78 22.09 -12.97 -3.32
N SER A 79 21.92 -13.27 -4.61
CA SER A 79 22.21 -12.33 -5.71
C SER A 79 21.02 -11.40 -5.99
N GLY A 80 19.90 -11.60 -5.31
CA GLY A 80 18.68 -10.82 -5.46
C GLY A 80 17.77 -11.27 -6.60
N ASN A 81 18.01 -12.46 -7.18
CA ASN A 81 17.12 -13.00 -8.21
C ASN A 81 15.89 -13.65 -7.58
N LEU A 82 14.72 -13.45 -8.18
CA LEU A 82 13.48 -14.09 -7.75
C LEU A 82 13.56 -15.61 -7.98
N THR A 83 13.37 -16.39 -6.92
CA THR A 83 13.41 -17.86 -6.97
C THR A 83 12.04 -18.51 -6.82
N ALA A 84 11.09 -17.84 -6.18
CA ALA A 84 9.71 -18.34 -6.04
C ALA A 84 8.69 -17.19 -5.92
N GLU A 85 7.48 -17.45 -6.39
CA GLU A 85 6.27 -16.66 -6.17
C GLU A 85 5.13 -17.61 -5.80
N THR A 86 4.39 -17.31 -4.73
CA THR A 86 3.29 -18.13 -4.20
C THR A 86 2.12 -17.30 -3.75
#